data_AF-A0A2V9RF05-F1
#
_entry.id   AF-A0A2V9RF05-F1
#
_cell.length_a   1.000
_cell.length_b   1.000
_cell.length_c   1.000
_cell.angle_alpha   90.00
_cell.angle_beta   90.00
_cell.angle_gamma   90.00
#
_symmetry.space_group_name_H-M   'P 1'
#
loop_
_entity.id
_entity.type
_entity.pdbx_description
1 polymer ?
#
loop_
_entity_poly.entity_id
_entity_poly.type
_entity_poly.pdbx_seq_one_letter_code
_entity_poly.pdbx_strand_id
1 'polypeptide(L)'
;FALDPETGAQRWVYDPMIEIAGDYGDGLINRGVAAWLDPARAKGKPCGRRIFETTLDARLIALDALTGEPCRDFGNRGQIGLRDVARYIPAQYHMTSPPAVIDDVVVVGSALDDNSRVDMPSGVVRAFDARTGALRWKWEPLPPNDSESTSASSGKPWRTGAGNAWSVMVVDHERDLVFLPTGSASPDYYGGLRPGDDKWADSVVALRGKTGEFVWGFQLVHHDLWDYDSASPPLLTTVQHDGKTVPVVIQGNKTGFLYVLNRDTGAPVFPVEERPVPQTDVPGEVTSPTQPFPLAPPALVPQKLSADDAWGITPEDRQVCRERLKTLRNDGLFTPPSLRGTLSVPGNIGGMNWSGYAYDPQHSLLVVNTNNLPAGMGLIPADKYWDEVDKNTENADYAQQSGGPYGLFRTFIFAKAHHLPCAPPPWGTLTAVDMTTGTIRWQVPLGSLAPGNPAVPVG
;
A
#
# COMPACT_ATOMS: atom_id res chain seq x y z
N PHE A 1 20.11 9.94 11.47
CA PHE A 1 20.99 11.02 11.99
C PHE A 1 20.14 12.23 12.39
N ALA A 2 20.68 13.16 13.17
CA ALA A 2 20.10 14.47 13.44
C ALA A 2 21.07 15.57 13.05
N LEU A 3 20.56 16.62 12.40
CA LEU A 3 21.35 17.78 11.98
C LEU A 3 20.92 19.03 12.75
N ASP A 4 21.87 19.93 12.95
CA ASP A 4 21.59 21.30 13.32
C ASP A 4 20.98 22.06 12.12
N PRO A 5 19.79 22.68 12.26
CA PRO A 5 19.08 23.27 11.13
C PRO A 5 19.74 24.56 10.60
N GLU A 6 20.57 25.25 11.39
CA GLU A 6 21.23 26.50 10.96
C GLU A 6 22.54 26.21 10.22
N THR A 7 23.28 25.20 10.68
CA THR A 7 24.64 24.91 10.20
C THR A 7 24.73 23.66 9.32
N GLY A 8 23.72 22.78 9.36
CA GLY A 8 23.77 21.46 8.75
C GLY A 8 24.71 20.48 9.47
N ALA A 9 25.29 20.86 10.60
CA ALA A 9 26.23 20.02 11.34
C ALA A 9 25.52 18.80 11.95
N GLN A 10 26.11 17.62 11.81
CA GLN A 10 25.59 16.41 12.44
C GLN A 10 25.71 16.50 13.96
N ARG A 11 24.56 16.39 14.65
CA ARG A 11 24.49 16.31 16.12
C ARG A 11 24.75 14.89 16.61
N TRP A 12 24.10 13.92 15.99
CA TRP A 12 24.29 12.49 16.27
C TRP A 12 23.86 11.64 15.08
N VAL A 13 24.35 10.41 15.05
CA VAL A 13 23.91 9.35 14.15
C VAL A 13 23.65 8.10 14.99
N TYR A 14 22.59 7.39 14.65
CA TYR A 14 22.26 6.10 15.23
C TYR A 14 22.20 5.09 14.10
N ASP A 15 22.84 3.94 14.31
CA ASP A 15 22.78 2.79 13.42
C ASP A 15 22.09 1.65 14.18
N PRO A 16 20.90 1.19 13.73
CA PRO A 16 20.22 0.07 14.37
C PRO A 16 20.93 -1.27 14.18
N MET A 17 21.97 -1.36 13.34
CA MET A 17 22.74 -2.57 13.03
C MET A 17 21.86 -3.71 12.50
N ILE A 18 20.99 -3.39 11.53
CA ILE A 18 20.18 -4.43 10.84
C ILE A 18 21.07 -5.30 9.95
N GLU A 19 20.64 -6.55 9.72
CA GLU A 19 21.26 -7.40 8.70
C GLU A 19 20.88 -6.88 7.30
N ILE A 20 21.85 -6.42 6.52
CA ILE A 20 21.59 -5.80 5.21
C ILE A 20 21.58 -6.79 4.04
N ALA A 21 22.07 -8.02 4.26
CA ALA A 21 22.03 -9.10 3.27
C ALA A 21 20.73 -9.93 3.32
N GLY A 22 19.76 -9.51 4.15
CA GLY A 22 18.45 -10.13 4.20
C GLY A 22 17.68 -9.97 2.88
N ASP A 23 16.87 -10.97 2.56
CA ASP A 23 15.99 -10.98 1.39
C ASP A 23 14.71 -10.19 1.70
N TYR A 24 14.81 -8.86 1.72
CA TYR A 24 13.70 -7.96 1.99
C TYR A 24 12.96 -7.65 0.69
N GLY A 25 11.69 -8.05 0.55
CA GLY A 25 10.91 -7.84 -0.68
C GLY A 25 10.78 -6.37 -1.12
N ASP A 26 10.77 -5.43 -0.15
CA ASP A 26 10.75 -3.99 -0.40
C ASP A 26 12.15 -3.36 -0.53
N GLY A 27 13.21 -4.16 -0.45
CA GLY A 27 14.58 -3.66 -0.30
C GLY A 27 14.83 -2.96 1.03
N LEU A 28 15.87 -2.13 1.10
CA LEU A 28 16.29 -1.42 2.33
C LEU A 28 15.55 -0.09 2.53
N ILE A 29 14.23 -0.07 2.29
CA ILE A 29 13.41 1.15 2.35
C ILE A 29 12.88 1.41 3.76
N ASN A 30 12.94 2.67 4.19
CA ASN A 30 12.25 3.17 5.38
C ASN A 30 11.71 4.60 5.14
N ARG A 31 10.44 4.84 5.47
CA ARG A 31 9.73 6.12 5.20
C ARG A 31 9.88 7.16 6.31
N GLY A 32 10.55 6.85 7.42
CA GLY A 32 10.92 7.84 8.42
C GLY A 32 10.71 7.39 9.87
N VAL A 33 10.64 8.39 10.75
CA VAL A 33 10.55 8.22 12.21
C VAL A 33 9.40 9.04 12.79
N ALA A 34 8.97 8.71 14.00
CA ALA A 34 8.00 9.51 14.75
C ALA A 34 8.65 10.20 15.95
N ALA A 35 8.16 11.37 16.32
CA ALA A 35 8.62 12.09 17.51
C ALA A 35 7.51 12.17 18.56
N TRP A 36 7.88 12.02 19.82
CA TRP A 36 6.96 12.11 20.95
C TRP A 36 7.58 12.92 22.08
N LEU A 37 6.80 13.84 22.65
CA LEU A 37 7.20 14.62 23.82
C LEU A 37 6.45 14.07 25.03
N ASP A 38 7.19 13.57 26.02
CA ASP A 38 6.59 13.08 27.27
C ASP A 38 6.13 14.27 28.13
N PRO A 39 4.81 14.52 28.27
CA PRO A 39 4.32 15.64 29.07
C PRO A 39 4.61 15.49 30.57
N ALA A 40 4.88 14.26 31.04
CA ALA A 40 5.16 13.97 32.44
C ALA A 40 6.64 14.12 32.81
N ARG A 41 7.54 14.22 31.81
CA ARG A 41 8.98 14.30 32.03
C ARG A 41 9.46 15.76 31.94
N ALA A 42 10.23 16.18 32.95
CA ALA A 42 10.76 17.54 33.00
C ALA A 42 11.65 17.84 31.76
N LYS A 43 11.51 19.07 31.23
CA LYS A 43 12.27 19.53 30.06
C LYS A 43 13.78 19.35 30.27
N GLY A 44 14.46 18.81 29.27
CA GLY A 44 15.91 18.59 29.29
C GLY A 44 16.37 17.34 30.04
N LYS A 45 15.45 16.54 30.61
CA LYS A 45 15.79 15.19 31.09
C LYS A 45 15.93 14.22 29.91
N PRO A 46 16.83 13.21 30.01
CA PRO A 46 16.96 12.18 28.98
C PRO A 46 15.61 11.56 28.67
N CYS A 47 15.36 11.22 27.42
CA CYS A 47 14.13 10.63 26.89
C CYS A 47 12.85 11.42 27.21
N GLY A 48 12.97 12.73 27.47
CA GLY A 48 11.84 13.64 27.55
C GLY A 48 11.22 13.91 26.19
N ARG A 49 12.05 13.95 25.14
CA ARG A 49 11.59 13.84 23.74
C ARG A 49 12.20 12.58 23.15
N ARG A 50 11.35 11.71 22.64
CA ARG A 50 11.73 10.44 22.04
C ARG A 50 11.56 10.47 20.54
N ILE A 51 12.49 9.84 19.83
CA ILE A 51 12.36 9.49 18.42
C ILE A 51 12.11 7.98 18.36
N PHE A 52 11.02 7.58 17.72
CA PHE A 52 10.68 6.19 17.49
C PHE A 52 11.01 5.79 16.06
N GLU A 53 11.73 4.70 15.93
CA GLU A 53 12.13 4.10 14.65
C GLU A 53 11.75 2.63 14.66
N THR A 54 11.14 2.18 13.57
CA THR A 54 10.93 0.75 13.31
C THR A 54 11.92 0.27 12.26
N THR A 55 12.42 -0.96 12.42
CA THR A 55 13.51 -1.49 11.59
C THR A 55 13.05 -2.68 10.77
N LEU A 56 13.71 -2.94 9.64
CA LEU A 56 13.37 -4.08 8.77
C LEU A 56 13.47 -5.45 9.47
N ASP A 57 14.29 -5.55 10.51
CA ASP A 57 14.44 -6.78 11.29
C ASP A 57 13.42 -6.94 12.44
N ALA A 58 12.27 -6.26 12.41
CA ALA A 58 11.21 -6.45 13.43
C ALA A 58 11.57 -5.95 14.82
N ARG A 59 12.01 -4.69 14.91
CA ARG A 59 12.13 -3.94 16.16
C ARG A 59 11.42 -2.59 16.11
N LEU A 60 10.98 -2.13 17.28
CA LEU A 60 10.65 -0.74 17.56
C LEU A 60 11.67 -0.20 18.56
N ILE A 61 12.34 0.89 18.21
CA ILE A 61 13.44 1.51 18.95
C ILE A 61 12.99 2.89 19.41
N ALA A 62 13.36 3.27 20.62
CA ALA A 62 13.14 4.61 21.18
C ALA A 62 14.49 5.27 21.50
N LEU A 63 14.76 6.42 20.91
CA LEU A 63 15.98 7.20 21.09
C LEU A 63 15.68 8.52 21.77
N ASP A 64 16.60 9.03 22.59
CA ASP A 64 16.56 10.42 23.04
C ASP A 64 16.81 11.37 21.86
N ALA A 65 15.93 12.35 21.67
CA ALA A 65 16.02 13.24 20.51
C ALA A 65 17.23 14.19 20.52
N LEU A 66 17.84 14.45 21.68
CA LEU A 66 19.00 15.33 21.81
C LEU A 66 20.32 14.57 21.63
N THR A 67 20.42 13.33 22.15
CA THR A 67 21.67 12.57 22.16
C THR A 67 21.72 11.44 21.14
N GLY A 68 20.58 10.95 20.66
CA GLY A 68 20.48 9.76 19.82
C GLY A 68 20.72 8.45 20.59
N GLU A 69 20.85 8.51 21.92
CA GLU A 69 21.05 7.31 22.75
C GLU A 69 19.72 6.56 22.97
N PRO A 70 19.73 5.21 23.00
CA PRO A 70 18.55 4.43 23.32
C PRO A 70 17.97 4.76 24.70
N CYS A 71 16.65 4.94 24.75
CA CYS A 71 15.91 5.20 25.98
C CYS A 71 15.83 3.94 26.84
N ARG A 72 16.74 3.82 27.81
CA ARG A 72 16.89 2.60 28.64
C ARG A 72 15.63 2.15 29.37
N ASP A 73 14.67 3.05 29.57
CA ASP A 73 13.37 2.80 30.21
C ASP A 73 12.27 2.31 29.24
N PHE A 74 12.58 2.17 27.95
CA PHE A 74 11.69 1.62 26.93
C PHE A 74 12.06 0.17 26.60
N GLY A 75 11.13 -0.75 26.81
CA GLY A 75 11.30 -2.16 26.47
C GLY A 75 12.54 -2.78 27.11
N ASN A 76 13.29 -3.54 26.30
CA ASN A 76 14.60 -4.03 26.67
C ASN A 76 15.67 -3.00 26.28
N ARG A 77 15.97 -2.07 27.20
CA ARG A 77 17.06 -1.08 27.09
C ARG A 77 17.01 -0.20 25.82
N GLY A 78 15.82 0.25 25.43
CA GLY A 78 15.60 1.16 24.31
C GLY A 78 14.91 0.53 23.10
N GLN A 79 14.56 -0.75 23.15
CA GLN A 79 13.89 -1.41 22.04
C GLN A 79 12.95 -2.53 22.48
N ILE A 80 11.98 -2.85 21.64
CA ILE A 80 11.14 -4.05 21.72
C ILE A 80 11.20 -4.84 20.41
N GLY A 81 11.01 -6.16 20.50
CA GLY A 81 10.87 -7.03 19.33
C GLY A 81 9.42 -7.09 18.85
N LEU A 82 9.23 -7.12 17.53
CA LEU A 82 7.94 -7.21 16.85
C LEU A 82 7.71 -8.59 16.21
N ARG A 83 8.63 -9.53 16.44
CA ARG A 83 8.67 -10.89 15.84
C ARG A 83 7.68 -11.88 16.43
N ASP A 84 7.03 -11.53 17.55
CA ASP A 84 6.01 -12.37 18.20
C ASP A 84 4.69 -12.33 17.42
N VAL A 85 4.70 -12.96 16.25
CA VAL A 85 3.56 -13.15 15.36
C VAL A 85 3.56 -14.58 14.85
N ALA A 86 2.39 -15.18 14.70
CA ALA A 86 2.27 -16.52 14.16
C ALA A 86 2.85 -16.59 12.74
N ARG A 87 3.59 -17.67 12.45
CA ARG A 87 4.24 -17.91 11.15
C ARG A 87 5.27 -16.87 10.74
N TYR A 88 5.87 -16.12 11.68
CA TYR A 88 6.94 -15.17 11.41
C TYR A 88 8.03 -15.75 10.49
N ILE A 89 8.42 -14.98 9.47
CA ILE A 89 9.52 -15.30 8.57
C ILE A 89 10.49 -14.11 8.58
N PRO A 90 11.78 -14.32 8.88
CA PRO A 90 12.78 -13.27 8.78
C PRO A 90 12.81 -12.62 7.39
N ALA A 91 13.02 -11.31 7.33
CA ALA A 91 13.06 -10.47 6.12
C ALA A 91 11.76 -10.35 5.32
N GLN A 92 10.79 -11.27 5.47
CA GLN A 92 9.45 -11.19 4.87
C GLN A 92 8.38 -10.66 5.83
N TYR A 93 8.76 -10.36 7.09
CA TYR A 93 7.98 -9.58 8.05
C TYR A 93 8.87 -8.46 8.58
N HIS A 94 8.60 -7.25 8.10
CA HIS A 94 9.44 -6.08 8.26
C HIS A 94 8.60 -4.80 8.40
N MET A 95 9.25 -3.65 8.56
CA MET A 95 8.61 -2.38 8.90
C MET A 95 9.28 -1.32 8.05
N THR A 96 8.53 -0.80 7.09
CA THR A 96 9.02 0.17 6.11
C THR A 96 8.51 1.58 6.38
N SER A 97 7.63 1.79 7.36
CA SER A 97 7.02 3.09 7.67
C SER A 97 7.20 3.49 9.13
N PRO A 98 7.20 4.80 9.46
CA PRO A 98 7.23 5.26 10.83
C PRO A 98 6.02 4.74 11.63
N PRO A 99 6.17 4.56 12.95
CA PRO A 99 5.02 4.34 13.81
C PRO A 99 4.12 5.57 13.86
N ALA A 100 2.83 5.38 14.15
CA ALA A 100 1.93 6.48 14.52
C ALA A 100 2.03 6.72 16.02
N VAL A 101 1.97 7.98 16.47
CA VAL A 101 1.94 8.32 17.89
C VAL A 101 0.67 9.08 18.20
N ILE A 102 -0.13 8.56 19.14
CA ILE A 102 -1.33 9.22 19.64
C ILE A 102 -1.30 9.22 21.17
N ASP A 103 -1.33 10.41 21.77
CA ASP A 103 -1.16 10.61 23.21
C ASP A 103 0.10 9.92 23.78
N ASP A 104 -0.05 8.89 24.63
CA ASP A 104 1.04 8.09 25.19
C ASP A 104 1.16 6.70 24.54
N VAL A 105 0.63 6.53 23.33
CA VAL A 105 0.56 5.28 22.59
C VAL A 105 1.33 5.37 21.27
N VAL A 106 2.16 4.37 20.99
CA VAL A 106 2.91 4.19 19.74
C VAL A 106 2.34 2.99 18.99
N VAL A 107 1.74 3.24 17.83
CA VAL A 107 1.08 2.26 16.98
C VAL A 107 2.02 1.84 15.84
N VAL A 108 2.16 0.53 15.62
CA VAL A 108 3.00 -0.05 14.58
C VAL A 108 2.18 -0.99 13.69
N GLY A 109 2.41 -0.88 12.38
CA GLY A 109 1.97 -1.86 11.39
C GLY A 109 3.13 -2.77 10.98
N SER A 110 3.06 -3.33 9.77
CA SER A 110 4.09 -4.17 9.16
C SER A 110 4.01 -4.12 7.65
N ALA A 111 5.11 -4.50 6.99
CA ALA A 111 5.21 -4.89 5.59
C ALA A 111 5.45 -6.40 5.52
N LEU A 112 4.97 -7.01 4.45
CA LEU A 112 4.93 -8.45 4.23
C LEU A 112 5.15 -8.75 2.76
N ASP A 113 5.85 -9.84 2.46
CA ASP A 113 5.94 -10.37 1.10
C ASP A 113 4.69 -11.23 0.82
N ASP A 114 3.55 -10.55 0.74
CA ASP A 114 2.20 -11.12 0.69
C ASP A 114 1.92 -11.99 -0.54
N ASN A 115 2.75 -11.94 -1.57
CA ASN A 115 2.67 -12.81 -2.74
C ASN A 115 3.44 -14.15 -2.63
N SER A 116 4.25 -14.33 -1.58
CA SER A 116 5.20 -15.45 -1.51
C SER A 116 4.54 -16.80 -1.15
N ARG A 117 3.49 -16.78 -0.31
CA ARG A 117 2.77 -17.96 0.18
C ARG A 117 1.35 -17.63 0.62
N VAL A 118 0.52 -18.66 0.68
CA VAL A 118 -0.92 -18.52 0.99
C VAL A 118 -1.25 -18.20 2.44
N ASP A 119 -0.32 -18.41 3.36
CA ASP A 119 -0.54 -18.29 4.81
C ASP A 119 0.55 -17.46 5.46
N MET A 120 0.78 -16.26 4.93
CA MET A 120 1.70 -15.29 5.52
C MET A 120 1.37 -15.00 6.99
N PRO A 121 2.33 -14.43 7.75
CA PRO A 121 2.00 -13.85 9.05
C PRO A 121 0.81 -12.89 8.96
N SER A 122 0.09 -12.72 10.07
CA SER A 122 -0.95 -11.69 10.15
C SER A 122 -0.35 -10.30 9.99
N GLY A 123 -1.06 -9.41 9.30
CA GLY A 123 -0.80 -7.97 9.26
C GLY A 123 -1.17 -7.21 10.54
N VAL A 124 -1.08 -7.87 11.69
CA VAL A 124 -1.48 -7.36 13.01
C VAL A 124 -0.93 -5.96 13.28
N VAL A 125 -1.83 -5.05 13.65
CA VAL A 125 -1.47 -3.71 14.13
C VAL A 125 -1.39 -3.76 15.65
N ARG A 126 -0.29 -3.26 16.21
CA ARG A 126 -0.02 -3.31 17.66
C ARG A 126 0.26 -1.93 18.17
N ALA A 127 -0.09 -1.71 19.44
CA ALA A 127 0.20 -0.46 20.09
C ALA A 127 0.88 -0.66 21.43
N PHE A 128 1.84 0.21 21.70
CA PHE A 128 2.72 0.12 22.85
C PHE A 128 2.69 1.44 23.62
N ASP A 129 2.89 1.35 24.93
CA ASP A 129 3.11 2.50 25.78
C ASP A 129 4.38 3.25 25.34
N ALA A 130 4.26 4.54 25.05
CA ALA A 130 5.36 5.36 24.55
C ALA A 130 6.53 5.50 25.54
N ARG A 131 6.30 5.29 26.85
CA ARG A 131 7.33 5.38 27.89
C ARG A 131 8.06 4.05 28.12
N THR A 132 7.33 2.96 28.15
CA THR A 132 7.79 1.68 28.66
C THR A 132 7.90 0.61 27.59
N GLY A 133 7.28 0.80 26.43
CA GLY A 133 7.20 -0.21 25.37
C GLY A 133 6.27 -1.39 25.72
N ALA A 134 5.47 -1.28 26.79
CA ALA A 134 4.51 -2.31 27.16
C ALA A 134 3.37 -2.38 26.12
N LEU A 135 3.00 -3.57 25.68
CA LEU A 135 1.86 -3.78 24.77
C LEU A 135 0.57 -3.29 25.44
N ARG A 136 -0.15 -2.39 24.77
CA ARG A 136 -1.44 -1.85 25.20
C ARG A 136 -2.59 -2.61 24.54
N TRP A 137 -2.52 -2.77 23.22
CA TRP A 137 -3.54 -3.47 22.45
C TRP A 137 -2.97 -4.03 21.14
N LYS A 138 -3.71 -4.95 20.53
CA LYS A 138 -3.48 -5.47 19.18
C LYS A 138 -4.80 -5.56 18.43
N TRP A 139 -4.76 -5.35 17.12
CA TRP A 139 -5.89 -5.48 16.22
C TRP A 139 -5.48 -6.36 15.04
N GLU A 140 -6.28 -7.39 14.76
CA GLU A 140 -6.07 -8.31 13.65
C GLU A 140 -6.93 -7.85 12.46
N PRO A 141 -6.34 -7.60 11.28
CA PRO A 141 -7.09 -7.14 10.12
C PRO A 141 -7.99 -8.23 9.55
N LEU A 142 -7.58 -9.50 9.67
CA LEU A 142 -8.27 -10.64 9.09
C LEU A 142 -8.75 -11.61 10.18
N PRO A 143 -9.79 -12.43 9.90
CA PRO A 143 -10.14 -13.55 10.75
C PRO A 143 -8.94 -14.48 11.00
N PRO A 144 -8.90 -15.16 12.17
CA PRO A 144 -7.85 -16.11 12.48
C PRO A 144 -7.65 -17.12 11.34
N ASN A 145 -6.40 -17.36 10.96
CA ASN A 145 -6.01 -18.40 10.02
C ASN A 145 -5.29 -19.52 10.78
N ASP A 146 -6.07 -20.41 11.42
CA ASP A 146 -5.60 -21.67 11.99
C ASP A 146 -6.11 -22.86 11.16
N SER A 147 -5.68 -24.08 11.50
CA SER A 147 -5.97 -25.27 10.69
C SER A 147 -7.45 -25.65 10.61
N GLU A 148 -8.29 -25.14 11.51
CA GLU A 148 -9.72 -25.41 11.58
C GLU A 148 -10.56 -24.22 11.06
N SER A 149 -9.90 -23.10 10.70
CA SER A 149 -10.56 -21.90 10.23
C SER A 149 -11.33 -22.11 8.93
N THR A 150 -12.58 -21.66 8.92
CA THR A 150 -13.42 -21.55 7.73
C THR A 150 -13.85 -20.12 7.48
N SER A 151 -14.02 -19.76 6.21
CA SER A 151 -14.53 -18.45 5.81
C SER A 151 -15.91 -18.21 6.38
N ALA A 152 -16.11 -17.09 7.06
CA ALA A 152 -17.41 -16.73 7.64
C ALA A 152 -18.50 -16.55 6.58
N SER A 153 -18.14 -16.20 5.33
CA SER A 153 -19.09 -15.96 4.25
C SER A 153 -19.51 -17.25 3.53
N SER A 154 -18.68 -18.30 3.56
CA SER A 154 -18.87 -19.48 2.70
C SER A 154 -18.75 -20.85 3.40
N GLY A 155 -18.21 -20.90 4.63
CA GLY A 155 -17.95 -22.14 5.36
C GLY A 155 -16.87 -23.03 4.73
N LYS A 156 -16.16 -22.55 3.70
CA LYS A 156 -15.03 -23.25 3.06
C LYS A 156 -13.74 -23.06 3.88
N PRO A 157 -12.72 -23.94 3.72
CA PRO A 157 -11.41 -23.74 4.32
C PRO A 157 -10.88 -22.33 4.06
N TRP A 158 -10.33 -21.70 5.09
CA TRP A 158 -9.80 -20.34 5.06
C TRP A 158 -8.30 -20.38 5.34
N ARG A 159 -7.50 -20.02 4.33
CA ARG A 159 -6.05 -19.99 4.45
C ARG A 159 -5.51 -18.72 3.81
N THR A 160 -5.13 -17.78 4.67
CA THR A 160 -4.64 -16.44 4.30
C THR A 160 -3.75 -15.82 5.39
N GLY A 161 -3.09 -14.73 5.07
CA GLY A 161 -2.35 -13.87 5.99
C GLY A 161 -2.37 -12.44 5.48
N ALA A 162 -1.43 -11.62 5.95
CA ALA A 162 -1.32 -10.23 5.55
C ALA A 162 -2.52 -9.36 5.98
N GLY A 163 -3.00 -8.45 5.12
CA GLY A 163 -3.89 -7.35 5.53
C GLY A 163 -3.16 -6.26 6.32
N ASN A 164 -1.84 -6.14 6.14
CA ASN A 164 -0.93 -5.35 6.95
C ASN A 164 -0.98 -3.85 6.64
N ALA A 165 -0.70 -3.00 7.64
CA ALA A 165 -0.52 -1.57 7.42
C ALA A 165 0.96 -1.24 7.18
N TRP A 166 1.41 -1.35 5.92
CA TRP A 166 2.81 -1.05 5.54
C TRP A 166 3.04 0.41 5.18
N SER A 167 1.99 1.13 4.77
CA SER A 167 2.05 2.57 4.51
C SER A 167 1.97 3.39 5.80
N VAL A 168 2.03 4.72 5.66
CA VAL A 168 2.01 5.65 6.80
C VAL A 168 0.59 5.75 7.36
N MET A 169 0.44 5.39 8.63
CA MET A 169 -0.78 5.60 9.41
C MET A 169 -0.89 7.05 9.85
N VAL A 170 -2.11 7.57 9.98
CA VAL A 170 -2.36 8.95 10.46
C VAL A 170 -3.27 8.97 11.67
N VAL A 171 -3.15 10.01 12.50
CA VAL A 171 -3.85 10.11 13.78
C VAL A 171 -4.71 11.38 13.84
N ASP A 172 -5.88 11.27 14.47
CA ASP A 172 -6.71 12.41 14.88
C ASP A 172 -6.74 12.44 16.42
N HIS A 173 -5.93 13.31 17.02
CA HIS A 173 -5.85 13.45 18.47
C HIS A 173 -7.16 13.92 19.10
N GLU A 174 -7.94 14.76 18.40
CA GLU A 174 -9.20 15.29 18.95
C GLU A 174 -10.26 14.20 19.07
N ARG A 175 -10.25 13.24 18.13
CA ARG A 175 -11.22 12.13 18.07
C ARG A 175 -10.73 10.84 18.72
N ASP A 176 -9.48 10.78 19.17
CA ASP A 176 -8.82 9.54 19.59
C ASP A 176 -8.93 8.46 18.50
N LEU A 177 -8.59 8.81 17.26
CA LEU A 177 -8.63 7.90 16.11
C LEU A 177 -7.25 7.70 15.49
N VAL A 178 -6.95 6.46 15.15
CA VAL A 178 -5.85 6.06 14.26
C VAL A 178 -6.47 5.54 12.97
N PHE A 179 -5.96 5.99 11.83
CA PHE A 179 -6.41 5.58 10.50
C PHE A 179 -5.34 4.68 9.87
N LEU A 180 -5.77 3.47 9.53
CA LEU A 180 -4.95 2.40 9.00
C LEU A 180 -5.27 2.19 7.52
N PRO A 181 -4.31 2.43 6.61
CA PRO A 181 -4.41 1.95 5.24
C PRO A 181 -3.91 0.50 5.20
N THR A 182 -4.80 -0.47 4.96
CA THR A 182 -4.47 -1.91 5.01
C THR A 182 -4.12 -2.49 3.63
N GLY A 183 -3.16 -3.41 3.68
CA GLY A 183 -2.60 -4.20 2.58
C GLY A 183 -3.56 -5.27 2.03
N SER A 184 -3.15 -5.93 0.95
CA SER A 184 -3.84 -7.09 0.38
C SER A 184 -3.79 -8.29 1.33
N ALA A 185 -4.74 -9.22 1.16
CA ALA A 185 -4.68 -10.53 1.78
C ALA A 185 -3.77 -11.47 0.96
N SER A 186 -3.03 -12.35 1.65
CA SER A 186 -2.13 -13.30 0.96
C SER A 186 -2.83 -14.60 0.53
N PRO A 187 -2.41 -15.21 -0.61
CA PRO A 187 -1.55 -14.58 -1.58
C PRO A 187 -2.38 -13.58 -2.41
N ASP A 188 -1.78 -12.47 -2.79
CA ASP A 188 -2.42 -11.30 -3.41
C ASP A 188 -2.90 -11.50 -4.86
N TYR A 189 -2.47 -12.53 -5.59
CA TYR A 189 -2.90 -12.82 -6.99
C TYR A 189 -3.73 -14.10 -7.16
N TYR A 190 -3.93 -14.89 -6.10
CA TYR A 190 -4.84 -16.05 -6.12
C TYR A 190 -5.70 -16.12 -4.86
N GLY A 191 -7.02 -16.08 -5.02
CA GLY A 191 -8.00 -15.92 -3.94
C GLY A 191 -8.76 -17.20 -3.55
N GLY A 192 -8.60 -18.30 -4.29
CA GLY A 192 -9.39 -19.52 -4.11
C GLY A 192 -9.35 -20.18 -2.73
N LEU A 193 -8.33 -19.88 -1.91
CA LEU A 193 -8.20 -20.34 -0.51
C LEU A 193 -8.68 -19.34 0.55
N ARG A 194 -9.09 -18.14 0.12
CA ARG A 194 -9.59 -17.05 0.97
C ARG A 194 -10.95 -16.53 0.48
N PRO A 195 -11.98 -17.39 0.37
CA PRO A 195 -13.25 -16.97 -0.21
C PRO A 195 -13.95 -15.90 0.64
N GLY A 196 -14.43 -14.85 -0.02
CA GLY A 196 -15.09 -13.70 0.60
C GLY A 196 -14.33 -12.40 0.32
N ASP A 197 -14.80 -11.29 0.87
CA ASP A 197 -14.22 -9.97 0.57
C ASP A 197 -12.84 -9.74 1.20
N ASP A 198 -12.33 -10.66 2.02
CA ASP A 198 -11.10 -10.49 2.80
C ASP A 198 -11.11 -9.31 3.77
N LYS A 199 -12.28 -8.94 4.30
CA LYS A 199 -12.36 -7.80 5.25
C LYS A 199 -11.54 -8.08 6.50
N TRP A 200 -10.64 -7.18 6.90
CA TRP A 200 -10.42 -5.78 6.49
C TRP A 200 -9.11 -5.52 5.71
N ALA A 201 -8.72 -6.39 4.78
CA ALA A 201 -7.72 -6.08 3.76
C ALA A 201 -8.21 -4.97 2.80
N ASP A 202 -7.28 -4.31 2.12
CA ASP A 202 -7.55 -3.33 1.06
C ASP A 202 -8.50 -2.20 1.48
N SER A 203 -8.34 -1.73 2.72
CA SER A 203 -9.29 -0.85 3.39
C SER A 203 -8.63 0.39 3.99
N VAL A 204 -9.44 1.40 4.28
CA VAL A 204 -9.13 2.39 5.31
C VAL A 204 -9.95 2.07 6.55
N VAL A 205 -9.27 1.85 7.67
CA VAL A 205 -9.88 1.47 8.95
C VAL A 205 -9.59 2.53 10.00
N ALA A 206 -10.60 2.91 10.78
CA ALA A 206 -10.45 3.77 11.93
C ALA A 206 -10.55 2.95 13.22
N LEU A 207 -9.52 3.01 14.05
CA LEU A 207 -9.49 2.43 15.39
C LEU A 207 -9.38 3.52 16.45
N ARG A 208 -9.86 3.24 17.66
CA ARG A 208 -9.54 4.05 18.84
C ARG A 208 -8.05 3.98 19.13
N GLY A 209 -7.38 5.13 19.21
CA GLY A 209 -5.94 5.19 19.46
C GLY A 209 -5.56 4.58 20.81
N LYS A 210 -6.35 4.86 21.86
CA LYS A 210 -6.07 4.37 23.22
C LYS A 210 -6.33 2.89 23.43
N THR A 211 -7.33 2.32 22.74
CA THR A 211 -7.84 0.98 23.06
C THR A 211 -7.71 -0.03 21.93
N GLY A 212 -7.49 0.42 20.70
CA GLY A 212 -7.51 -0.44 19.51
C GLY A 212 -8.92 -0.88 19.10
N GLU A 213 -9.96 -0.35 19.73
CA GLU A 213 -11.36 -0.67 19.40
C GLU A 213 -11.67 -0.24 17.96
N PHE A 214 -12.26 -1.14 17.18
CA PHE A 214 -12.72 -0.85 15.84
C PHE A 214 -13.88 0.14 15.87
N VAL A 215 -13.76 1.25 15.14
CA VAL A 215 -14.82 2.26 15.04
C VAL A 215 -15.59 2.10 13.74
N TRP A 216 -14.89 2.11 12.61
CA TRP A 216 -15.44 1.87 11.29
C TRP A 216 -14.34 1.46 10.30
N GLY A 217 -14.74 0.90 9.17
CA GLY A 217 -13.84 0.61 8.04
C GLY A 217 -14.57 0.78 6.72
N PHE A 218 -13.84 1.17 5.68
CA PHE A 218 -14.32 1.21 4.31
C PHE A 218 -13.34 0.41 3.45
N GLN A 219 -13.82 -0.60 2.73
CA GLN A 219 -13.00 -1.42 1.85
C GLN A 219 -13.02 -0.87 0.44
N LEU A 220 -11.83 -0.66 -0.14
CA LEU A 220 -11.63 0.00 -1.43
C LEU A 220 -11.52 -1.00 -2.59
N VAL A 221 -11.10 -2.23 -2.29
CA VAL A 221 -11.07 -3.36 -3.24
C VAL A 221 -11.58 -4.59 -2.51
N HIS A 222 -12.60 -5.24 -3.05
CA HIS A 222 -13.13 -6.50 -2.57
C HIS A 222 -12.32 -7.66 -3.13
N HIS A 223 -11.86 -8.56 -2.27
CA HIS A 223 -11.18 -9.79 -2.69
C HIS A 223 -10.07 -9.52 -3.72
N ASP A 224 -9.05 -8.75 -3.32
CA ASP A 224 -8.01 -8.29 -4.22
C ASP A 224 -7.27 -9.45 -4.89
N LEU A 225 -6.96 -9.29 -6.18
CA LEU A 225 -6.23 -10.23 -7.05
C LEU A 225 -5.17 -9.49 -7.89
N TRP A 226 -4.89 -8.23 -7.54
CA TRP A 226 -4.20 -7.27 -8.40
C TRP A 226 -3.02 -6.57 -7.73
N ASP A 227 -2.84 -6.77 -6.42
CA ASP A 227 -1.96 -5.96 -5.57
C ASP A 227 -2.41 -4.48 -5.63
N TYR A 228 -3.72 -4.27 -5.43
CA TYR A 228 -4.37 -2.95 -5.39
C TYR A 228 -4.69 -2.48 -3.98
N ASP A 229 -3.79 -2.79 -3.05
CA ASP A 229 -3.92 -2.40 -1.67
C ASP A 229 -3.98 -0.87 -1.43
N SER A 230 -4.38 -0.51 -0.21
CA SER A 230 -4.39 0.87 0.22
C SER A 230 -2.96 1.35 0.54
N ALA A 231 -2.21 1.69 -0.49
CA ALA A 231 -0.81 2.07 -0.36
C ALA A 231 -0.59 3.54 0.01
N SER A 232 -1.55 4.44 -0.27
CA SER A 232 -1.41 5.87 0.04
C SER A 232 -1.68 6.17 1.52
N PRO A 233 -0.89 7.05 2.16
CA PRO A 233 -1.21 7.58 3.49
C PRO A 233 -2.57 8.29 3.49
N PRO A 234 -3.49 7.99 4.43
CA PRO A 234 -4.73 8.75 4.55
C PRO A 234 -4.43 10.24 4.87
N LEU A 235 -5.22 11.18 4.33
CA LEU A 235 -5.12 12.61 4.69
C LEU A 235 -6.37 13.05 5.42
N LEU A 236 -6.18 13.64 6.59
CA LEU A 236 -7.27 14.18 7.41
C LEU A 236 -7.40 15.68 7.17
N THR A 237 -8.60 16.13 6.82
CA THR A 237 -8.88 17.56 6.61
C THR A 237 -10.38 17.86 6.78
N THR A 238 -10.78 19.11 6.52
CA THR A 238 -12.18 19.51 6.36
C THR A 238 -12.39 20.06 4.96
N VAL A 239 -13.48 19.66 4.30
CA VAL A 239 -13.86 20.16 2.96
C VAL A 239 -15.22 20.83 3.01
N GLN A 240 -15.48 21.75 2.09
CA GLN A 240 -16.82 22.27 1.86
C GLN A 240 -17.56 21.34 0.89
N HIS A 241 -18.73 20.85 1.26
CA HIS A 241 -19.56 19.99 0.40
C HIS A 241 -21.04 20.25 0.68
N ASP A 242 -21.85 20.49 -0.35
CA ASP A 242 -23.27 20.83 -0.24
C ASP A 242 -23.57 21.94 0.80
N GLY A 243 -22.72 22.97 0.82
CA GLY A 243 -22.83 24.11 1.74
C GLY A 243 -22.49 23.79 3.21
N LYS A 244 -21.89 22.63 3.49
CA LYS A 244 -21.48 22.19 4.83
C LYS A 244 -19.97 21.98 4.89
N THR A 245 -19.37 22.35 6.02
CA THR A 245 -18.02 21.92 6.37
C THR A 245 -18.07 20.47 6.87
N VAL A 246 -17.42 19.56 6.15
CA VAL A 246 -17.41 18.12 6.48
C VAL A 246 -15.99 17.71 6.88
N PRO A 247 -15.78 17.08 8.05
CA PRO A 247 -14.51 16.49 8.41
C PRO A 247 -14.30 15.19 7.62
N VAL A 248 -13.19 15.08 6.89
CA VAL A 248 -12.95 13.98 5.96
C VAL A 248 -11.60 13.31 6.19
N VAL A 249 -11.57 12.04 5.81
CA VAL A 249 -10.37 11.30 5.50
C VAL A 249 -10.40 11.01 4.00
N ILE A 250 -9.32 11.40 3.34
CA ILE A 250 -9.10 11.18 1.92
C ILE A 250 -8.15 10.00 1.79
N GLN A 251 -8.58 8.96 1.07
CA GLN A 251 -7.82 7.74 0.81
C GLN A 251 -7.63 7.54 -0.69
N GLY A 252 -6.39 7.70 -1.17
CA GLY A 252 -5.98 7.27 -2.50
C GLY A 252 -5.76 5.77 -2.56
N ASN A 253 -5.96 5.19 -3.74
CA ASN A 253 -5.75 3.76 -3.98
C ASN A 253 -5.03 3.51 -5.32
N LYS A 254 -4.35 2.36 -5.41
CA LYS A 254 -3.60 1.93 -6.59
C LYS A 254 -4.46 1.80 -7.85
N THR A 255 -5.76 1.51 -7.72
CA THR A 255 -6.72 1.58 -8.83
C THR A 255 -6.77 2.95 -9.50
N GLY A 256 -6.32 4.03 -8.83
CA GLY A 256 -6.44 5.39 -9.31
C GLY A 256 -7.70 6.11 -8.83
N PHE A 257 -8.53 5.44 -8.04
CA PHE A 257 -9.67 6.03 -7.37
C PHE A 257 -9.27 6.77 -6.09
N LEU A 258 -9.96 7.88 -5.85
CA LEU A 258 -9.84 8.66 -4.62
C LEU A 258 -11.16 8.54 -3.85
N TYR A 259 -11.09 8.04 -2.62
CA TYR A 259 -12.24 7.93 -1.74
C TYR A 259 -12.20 9.06 -0.72
N VAL A 260 -13.30 9.82 -0.64
CA VAL A 260 -13.46 10.90 0.33
C VAL A 260 -14.55 10.48 1.29
N LEU A 261 -14.16 10.17 2.52
CA LEU A 261 -15.04 9.59 3.54
C LEU A 261 -15.16 10.56 4.71
N ASN A 262 -16.33 10.63 5.32
CA ASN A 262 -16.52 11.32 6.58
C ASN A 262 -15.68 10.61 7.65
N ARG A 263 -14.72 11.31 8.26
CA ARG A 263 -13.74 10.66 9.16
C ARG A 263 -14.33 10.16 10.49
N ASP A 264 -15.53 10.61 10.85
CA ASP A 264 -16.23 10.16 12.06
C ASP A 264 -17.01 8.85 11.83
N THR A 265 -17.37 8.55 10.59
CA THR A 265 -18.34 7.48 10.27
C THR A 265 -17.92 6.51 9.17
N GLY A 266 -16.91 6.86 8.37
CA GLY A 266 -16.52 6.11 7.18
C GLY A 266 -17.49 6.24 6.00
N ALA A 267 -18.57 7.00 6.15
CA ALA A 267 -19.55 7.18 5.08
C ALA A 267 -18.97 8.01 3.92
N PRO A 268 -19.16 7.62 2.65
CA PRO A 268 -18.71 8.42 1.51
C PRO A 268 -19.33 9.81 1.49
N VAL A 269 -18.50 10.83 1.27
CA VAL A 269 -18.94 12.22 1.03
C VAL A 269 -19.40 12.36 -0.41
N PHE A 270 -18.61 11.85 -1.36
CA PHE A 270 -19.06 11.68 -2.74
C PHE A 270 -19.66 10.28 -2.92
N PRO A 271 -20.67 10.10 -3.79
CA PRO A 271 -21.29 8.80 -3.99
C PRO A 271 -20.27 7.74 -4.46
N VAL A 272 -20.44 6.52 -3.95
CA VAL A 272 -19.73 5.31 -4.39
C VAL A 272 -20.79 4.28 -4.78
N GLU A 273 -20.61 3.63 -5.93
CA GLU A 273 -21.52 2.59 -6.39
C GLU A 273 -20.81 1.26 -6.62
N GLU A 274 -21.49 0.16 -6.32
CA GLU A 274 -21.04 -1.18 -6.66
C GLU A 274 -21.26 -1.45 -8.16
N ARG A 275 -20.21 -1.78 -8.89
CA ARG A 275 -20.31 -2.17 -10.31
C ARG A 275 -19.85 -3.60 -10.54
N PRO A 276 -20.53 -4.36 -11.42
CA PRO A 276 -20.03 -5.66 -11.86
C PRO A 276 -18.64 -5.54 -12.48
N VAL A 277 -17.77 -6.50 -12.17
CA VAL A 277 -16.40 -6.57 -12.70
C VAL A 277 -16.13 -7.92 -13.39
N PRO A 278 -15.09 -8.03 -14.25
CA PRO A 278 -14.75 -9.29 -14.89
C PRO A 278 -14.53 -10.43 -13.88
N GLN A 279 -14.95 -11.64 -14.25
CA GLN A 279 -14.85 -12.82 -13.40
C GLN A 279 -13.74 -13.77 -13.88
N THR A 280 -13.21 -14.57 -12.96
CA THR A 280 -12.13 -15.51 -13.26
C THR A 280 -12.58 -16.64 -14.18
N ASP A 281 -11.67 -17.10 -15.04
CA ASP A 281 -11.78 -18.34 -15.81
C ASP A 281 -10.81 -19.43 -15.32
N VAL A 282 -10.05 -19.14 -14.25
CA VAL A 282 -9.05 -20.05 -13.69
C VAL A 282 -9.73 -21.07 -12.77
N PRO A 283 -9.51 -22.38 -12.96
CA PRO A 283 -10.10 -23.40 -12.11
C PRO A 283 -9.76 -23.23 -10.63
N GLY A 284 -10.79 -23.25 -9.78
CA GLY A 284 -10.63 -23.13 -8.33
C GLY A 284 -10.32 -21.71 -7.83
N GLU A 285 -10.19 -20.72 -8.71
CA GLU A 285 -10.16 -19.31 -8.33
C GLU A 285 -11.56 -18.80 -7.98
N VAL A 286 -11.61 -17.76 -7.16
CA VAL A 286 -12.83 -17.00 -6.87
C VAL A 286 -12.59 -15.50 -7.13
N THR A 287 -13.63 -14.77 -7.48
CA THR A 287 -13.59 -13.32 -7.72
C THR A 287 -14.75 -12.64 -7.01
N SER A 288 -14.57 -11.38 -6.61
CA SER A 288 -15.71 -10.56 -6.18
C SER A 288 -16.66 -10.30 -7.37
N PRO A 289 -17.99 -10.38 -7.19
CA PRO A 289 -18.94 -10.05 -8.25
C PRO A 289 -18.96 -8.55 -8.60
N THR A 290 -18.68 -7.69 -7.61
CA THR A 290 -18.68 -6.24 -7.76
C THR A 290 -17.47 -5.58 -7.10
N GLN A 291 -17.21 -4.33 -7.46
CA GLN A 291 -16.24 -3.47 -6.80
C GLN A 291 -16.85 -2.10 -6.53
N PRO A 292 -16.37 -1.35 -5.51
CA PRO A 292 -16.79 0.01 -5.27
C PRO A 292 -16.15 0.97 -6.27
N PHE A 293 -16.94 1.85 -6.87
CA PHE A 293 -16.47 2.90 -7.78
C PHE A 293 -16.93 4.28 -7.28
N PRO A 294 -16.01 5.16 -6.85
CA PRO A 294 -16.39 6.53 -6.54
C PRO A 294 -16.80 7.26 -7.81
N LEU A 295 -17.88 8.03 -7.71
CA LEU A 295 -18.38 8.85 -8.82
C LEU A 295 -17.64 10.19 -8.92
N ALA A 296 -17.08 10.67 -7.81
CA ALA A 296 -16.31 11.90 -7.75
C ALA A 296 -15.21 11.82 -6.66
N PRO A 297 -14.00 12.34 -6.94
CA PRO A 297 -13.53 12.72 -8.27
C PRO A 297 -13.44 11.52 -9.23
N PRO A 298 -13.44 11.75 -10.56
CA PRO A 298 -13.17 10.68 -11.51
C PRO A 298 -11.79 10.05 -11.25
N ALA A 299 -11.55 8.86 -11.79
CA ALA A 299 -10.24 8.22 -11.70
C ALA A 299 -9.12 9.17 -12.17
N LEU A 300 -8.03 9.24 -11.40
CA LEU A 300 -6.92 10.17 -11.66
C LEU A 300 -5.88 9.63 -12.66
N VAL A 301 -6.07 8.40 -13.12
CA VAL A 301 -5.18 7.68 -14.03
C VAL A 301 -5.99 6.88 -15.05
N PRO A 302 -5.42 6.56 -16.23
CA PRO A 302 -6.06 5.70 -17.21
C PRO A 302 -6.49 4.35 -16.59
N GLN A 303 -7.68 3.88 -16.98
CA GLN A 303 -8.28 2.61 -16.54
C GLN A 303 -8.42 1.60 -17.69
N LYS A 304 -7.88 1.96 -18.87
CA LYS A 304 -8.02 1.23 -20.13
C LYS A 304 -6.77 1.41 -20.97
N LEU A 305 -6.38 0.35 -21.65
CA LEU A 305 -5.38 0.32 -22.70
C LEU A 305 -5.76 -0.81 -23.64
N SER A 306 -5.61 -0.63 -24.94
CA SER A 306 -5.79 -1.67 -25.94
C SER A 306 -4.56 -1.81 -26.82
N ALA A 307 -4.51 -2.86 -27.65
CA ALA A 307 -3.45 -3.02 -28.63
C ALA A 307 -3.41 -1.88 -29.68
N ASP A 308 -4.52 -1.17 -29.89
CA ASP A 308 -4.57 -0.01 -30.79
C ASP A 308 -3.91 1.24 -30.19
N ASP A 309 -3.85 1.30 -28.86
CA ASP A 309 -3.18 2.35 -28.10
C ASP A 309 -1.67 2.10 -27.93
N ALA A 310 -1.16 0.98 -28.47
CA ALA A 310 0.24 0.58 -28.33
C ALA A 310 1.20 1.69 -28.76
N TRP A 311 2.09 2.07 -27.84
CA TRP A 311 3.00 3.18 -28.00
C TRP A 311 4.47 2.73 -27.98
N GLY A 312 5.32 3.53 -28.62
CA GLY A 312 6.77 3.36 -28.70
C GLY A 312 7.40 4.44 -29.57
N ILE A 313 8.69 4.73 -29.39
CA ILE A 313 9.38 5.77 -30.17
C ILE A 313 9.48 5.35 -31.64
N THR A 314 9.75 4.07 -31.91
CA THR A 314 9.89 3.55 -33.27
C THR A 314 8.65 2.76 -33.73
N PRO A 315 8.46 2.57 -35.05
CA PRO A 315 7.45 1.64 -35.56
C PRO A 315 7.62 0.20 -35.02
N GLU A 316 8.86 -0.24 -34.81
CA GLU A 316 9.17 -1.57 -34.27
C GLU A 316 8.72 -1.69 -32.81
N ASP A 317 9.00 -0.69 -31.97
CA ASP A 317 8.51 -0.67 -30.59
C ASP A 317 6.98 -0.74 -30.54
N ARG A 318 6.31 0.08 -31.37
CA ARG A 318 4.83 0.08 -31.47
C ARG A 318 4.29 -1.27 -31.89
N GLN A 319 4.93 -1.96 -32.84
CA GLN A 319 4.52 -3.28 -33.28
C GLN A 319 4.75 -4.35 -32.20
N VAL A 320 5.90 -4.34 -31.52
CA VAL A 320 6.19 -5.25 -30.39
C VAL A 320 5.18 -5.07 -29.27
N CYS A 321 4.92 -3.82 -28.88
CA CYS A 321 3.93 -3.47 -27.87
C CYS A 321 2.52 -3.91 -28.28
N ARG A 322 2.13 -3.67 -29.53
CA ARG A 322 0.83 -4.09 -30.07
C ARG A 322 0.64 -5.60 -30.00
N GLU A 323 1.64 -6.37 -30.42
CA GLU A 323 1.54 -7.84 -30.35
C GLU A 323 1.51 -8.33 -28.91
N ARG A 324 2.31 -7.76 -28.00
CA ARG A 324 2.28 -8.11 -26.58
C ARG A 324 0.93 -7.80 -25.93
N LEU A 325 0.33 -6.66 -26.24
CA LEU A 325 -1.00 -6.30 -25.71
C LEU A 325 -2.12 -7.19 -26.23
N LYS A 326 -2.00 -7.75 -27.45
CA LYS A 326 -3.01 -8.68 -28.02
C LYS A 326 -3.03 -10.05 -27.34
N THR A 327 -1.91 -10.51 -26.78
CA THR A 327 -1.83 -11.85 -26.17
C THR A 327 -2.47 -11.89 -24.79
N LEU A 328 -2.52 -10.76 -24.09
CA LEU A 328 -3.05 -10.64 -22.74
C LEU A 328 -4.58 -10.56 -22.72
N ARG A 329 -5.19 -11.19 -21.73
CA ARG A 329 -6.61 -10.98 -21.39
C ARG A 329 -6.82 -9.52 -20.96
N ASN A 330 -7.84 -8.87 -21.49
CA ASN A 330 -8.12 -7.45 -21.25
C ASN A 330 -9.63 -7.20 -21.30
N ASP A 331 -10.29 -7.40 -20.16
CA ASP A 331 -11.73 -7.18 -20.01
C ASP A 331 -12.03 -5.85 -19.27
N GLY A 332 -11.01 -4.99 -19.12
CA GLY A 332 -11.06 -3.71 -18.39
C GLY A 332 -10.42 -3.77 -16.99
N LEU A 333 -10.65 -2.71 -16.20
CA LEU A 333 -10.24 -2.66 -14.79
C LEU A 333 -10.78 -3.89 -14.03
N PHE A 334 -9.98 -4.43 -13.12
CA PHE A 334 -10.27 -5.66 -12.39
C PHE A 334 -10.42 -6.91 -13.27
N THR A 335 -9.75 -6.96 -14.43
CA THR A 335 -9.57 -8.25 -15.13
C THR A 335 -8.70 -9.15 -14.24
N PRO A 336 -9.17 -10.30 -13.76
CA PRO A 336 -8.39 -11.14 -12.86
C PRO A 336 -7.20 -11.79 -13.58
N PRO A 337 -6.14 -12.20 -12.84
CA PRO A 337 -5.06 -13.01 -13.39
C PRO A 337 -5.58 -14.25 -14.12
N SER A 338 -4.95 -14.59 -15.25
CA SER A 338 -5.31 -15.76 -16.06
C SER A 338 -4.08 -16.58 -16.43
N LEU A 339 -4.29 -17.82 -16.91
CA LEU A 339 -3.20 -18.71 -17.34
C LEU A 339 -2.49 -18.23 -18.61
N ARG A 340 -3.12 -17.36 -19.41
CA ARG A 340 -2.52 -16.77 -20.62
C ARG A 340 -1.90 -15.39 -20.39
N GLY A 341 -1.95 -14.90 -19.15
CA GLY A 341 -1.60 -13.53 -18.80
C GLY A 341 -2.76 -12.56 -19.01
N THR A 342 -2.74 -11.49 -18.22
CA THR A 342 -3.77 -10.47 -18.10
C THR A 342 -3.12 -9.10 -18.10
N LEU A 343 -3.72 -8.14 -18.80
CA LEU A 343 -3.35 -6.74 -18.78
C LEU A 343 -3.99 -6.04 -17.59
N SER A 344 -3.16 -5.43 -16.74
CA SER A 344 -3.58 -4.56 -15.64
C SER A 344 -3.34 -3.10 -16.00
N VAL A 345 -4.40 -2.29 -15.95
CA VAL A 345 -4.33 -0.84 -16.10
C VAL A 345 -5.23 -0.17 -15.05
N PRO A 346 -4.65 0.48 -14.02
CA PRO A 346 -3.21 0.63 -13.74
C PRO A 346 -2.46 -0.70 -13.51
N GLY A 347 -1.13 -0.68 -13.56
CA GLY A 347 -0.33 -1.81 -13.06
C GLY A 347 -0.36 -1.89 -11.54
N ASN A 348 0.31 -2.89 -10.97
CA ASN A 348 0.36 -3.13 -9.51
C ASN A 348 1.09 -2.01 -8.72
N ILE A 349 1.97 -1.22 -9.37
CA ILE A 349 2.49 0.02 -8.74
C ILE A 349 1.37 1.06 -8.51
N GLY A 350 0.27 0.93 -9.24
CA GLY A 350 -0.92 1.75 -9.11
C GLY A 350 -0.76 3.21 -9.52
N GLY A 351 -1.89 3.90 -9.55
CA GLY A 351 -1.95 5.33 -9.73
C GLY A 351 -1.39 6.08 -8.53
N MET A 352 -2.17 6.14 -7.46
CA MET A 352 -1.75 6.72 -6.18
C MET A 352 -1.08 5.64 -5.34
N ASN A 353 0.10 5.97 -4.82
CA ASN A 353 0.91 5.04 -4.05
C ASN A 353 1.42 5.71 -2.76
N TRP A 354 2.45 5.16 -2.11
CA TRP A 354 2.96 5.63 -0.80
C TRP A 354 3.52 7.05 -0.77
N SER A 355 3.58 7.76 -1.89
CA SER A 355 4.04 9.16 -1.97
C SER A 355 3.10 10.18 -1.32
N GLY A 356 1.84 9.80 -1.07
CA GLY A 356 0.82 10.67 -0.47
C GLY A 356 0.38 11.81 -1.39
N TYR A 357 -0.18 12.85 -0.78
CA TYR A 357 -0.77 14.00 -1.47
C TYR A 357 -0.71 15.25 -0.59
N ALA A 358 -0.84 16.42 -1.21
CA ALA A 358 -0.86 17.71 -0.51
C ALA A 358 -2.24 18.36 -0.62
N TYR A 359 -2.74 18.97 0.46
CA TYR A 359 -4.02 19.67 0.46
C TYR A 359 -3.84 21.15 0.79
N ASP A 360 -4.43 22.00 -0.03
CA ASP A 360 -4.53 23.44 0.20
C ASP A 360 -5.94 23.77 0.76
N PRO A 361 -6.06 24.07 2.06
CA PRO A 361 -7.35 24.37 2.68
C PRO A 361 -7.92 25.73 2.25
N GLN A 362 -7.10 26.67 1.77
CA GLN A 362 -7.60 27.99 1.35
C GLN A 362 -8.36 27.90 0.02
N HIS A 363 -7.89 27.04 -0.89
CA HIS A 363 -8.49 26.86 -2.21
C HIS A 363 -9.28 25.56 -2.36
N SER A 364 -9.38 24.76 -1.29
CA SER A 364 -9.99 23.42 -1.29
C SER A 364 -9.42 22.51 -2.38
N LEU A 365 -8.10 22.56 -2.57
CA LEU A 365 -7.42 21.89 -3.68
C LEU A 365 -6.54 20.76 -3.15
N LEU A 366 -6.78 19.53 -3.63
CA LEU A 366 -5.91 18.40 -3.40
C LEU A 366 -4.96 18.23 -4.60
N VAL A 367 -3.66 18.20 -4.35
CA VAL A 367 -2.62 17.97 -5.35
C VAL A 367 -2.04 16.57 -5.16
N VAL A 368 -2.17 15.75 -6.20
CA VAL A 368 -1.89 14.31 -6.18
C VAL A 368 -0.90 13.98 -7.30
N ASN A 369 0.19 13.28 -6.97
CA ASN A 369 1.05 12.66 -7.98
C ASN A 369 0.57 11.23 -8.27
N THR A 370 0.61 10.82 -9.54
CA THR A 370 0.17 9.47 -9.94
C THR A 370 1.12 8.83 -10.94
N ASN A 371 1.18 7.49 -10.94
CA ASN A 371 1.87 6.70 -11.98
C ASN A 371 0.86 6.13 -12.99
N ASN A 372 1.22 6.13 -14.26
CA ASN A 372 0.43 5.59 -15.37
C ASN A 372 1.22 4.50 -16.10
N LEU A 373 1.52 3.40 -15.39
CA LEU A 373 2.29 2.28 -15.92
C LEU A 373 1.41 1.03 -16.02
N PRO A 374 1.22 0.44 -17.21
CA PRO A 374 0.53 -0.84 -17.35
C PRO A 374 1.43 -2.01 -16.94
N ALA A 375 0.81 -3.05 -16.40
CA ALA A 375 1.50 -4.31 -16.09
C ALA A 375 0.82 -5.50 -16.78
N GLY A 376 1.61 -6.52 -17.10
CA GLY A 376 1.12 -7.85 -17.43
C GLY A 376 1.30 -8.75 -16.20
N MET A 377 0.31 -9.58 -15.91
CA MET A 377 0.37 -10.54 -14.80
C MET A 377 -0.38 -11.83 -15.15
N GLY A 378 -0.02 -12.95 -14.55
CA GLY A 378 -0.73 -14.20 -14.78
C GLY A 378 -0.38 -15.30 -13.78
N LEU A 379 -1.20 -16.35 -13.79
CA LEU A 379 -1.03 -17.50 -12.93
C LEU A 379 -0.33 -18.65 -13.66
N ILE A 380 0.57 -19.32 -12.96
CA ILE A 380 1.35 -20.45 -13.44
C ILE A 380 0.97 -21.66 -12.59
N PRO A 381 0.48 -22.78 -13.18
CA PRO A 381 0.24 -24.00 -12.43
C PRO A 381 1.46 -24.39 -11.57
N ALA A 382 1.24 -24.74 -10.31
CA ALA A 382 2.34 -24.96 -9.35
C ALA A 382 3.35 -26.02 -9.81
N ASP A 383 2.92 -27.01 -10.58
CA ASP A 383 3.77 -28.07 -11.17
C ASP A 383 4.65 -27.58 -12.33
N LYS A 384 4.41 -26.38 -12.86
CA LYS A 384 5.16 -25.75 -13.96
C LYS A 384 5.93 -24.50 -13.54
N TYR A 385 5.81 -24.08 -12.28
CA TYR A 385 6.34 -22.80 -11.81
C TYR A 385 7.84 -22.64 -12.11
N TRP A 386 8.65 -23.63 -11.70
CA TRP A 386 10.11 -23.55 -11.87
C TRP A 386 10.53 -23.61 -13.35
N ASP A 387 9.79 -24.34 -14.18
CA ASP A 387 10.05 -24.38 -15.63
C ASP A 387 9.84 -22.99 -16.28
N GLU A 388 8.88 -22.20 -15.81
CA GLU A 388 8.65 -20.84 -16.31
C GLU A 388 9.67 -19.83 -15.74
N VAL A 389 10.02 -19.96 -14.45
CA VAL A 389 11.08 -19.15 -13.83
C VAL A 389 12.41 -19.33 -14.57
N ASP A 390 12.81 -20.56 -14.90
CA ASP A 390 14.07 -20.85 -15.59
C ASP A 390 14.11 -20.28 -17.02
N LYS A 391 12.96 -20.13 -17.68
CA LYS A 391 12.89 -19.50 -19.01
C LYS A 391 13.09 -17.99 -18.94
N ASN A 392 12.60 -17.35 -17.88
CA ASN A 392 12.57 -15.89 -17.62
C ASN A 392 12.52 -15.01 -18.87
N THR A 393 11.57 -15.25 -19.78
CA THR A 393 11.60 -14.66 -21.12
C THR A 393 11.37 -13.15 -21.17
N GLU A 394 10.85 -12.55 -20.09
CA GLU A 394 10.42 -11.15 -20.04
C GLU A 394 11.04 -10.33 -18.89
N ASN A 395 12.09 -10.83 -18.22
CA ASN A 395 12.58 -10.26 -16.95
C ASN A 395 11.41 -9.99 -15.98
N ALA A 396 10.53 -10.98 -15.86
CA ALA A 396 9.35 -10.88 -15.00
C ALA A 396 9.74 -11.13 -13.54
N ASP A 397 8.94 -10.56 -12.65
CA ASP A 397 8.91 -10.89 -11.24
C ASP A 397 8.03 -12.14 -11.05
N TYR A 398 8.51 -13.11 -10.27
CA TYR A 398 7.81 -14.38 -10.04
C TYR A 398 7.69 -14.62 -8.54
N ALA A 399 6.50 -15.03 -8.11
CA ALA A 399 6.28 -15.48 -6.75
C ALA A 399 5.53 -16.82 -6.74
N GLN A 400 6.02 -17.74 -5.92
CA GLN A 400 5.54 -19.13 -5.94
C GLN A 400 4.12 -19.27 -5.39
N GLN A 401 3.66 -18.33 -4.54
CA GLN A 401 2.44 -18.45 -3.74
C GLN A 401 2.38 -19.84 -3.05
N SER A 402 3.48 -20.21 -2.40
CA SER A 402 3.67 -21.53 -1.77
C SER A 402 2.48 -21.97 -0.93
N GLY A 403 2.06 -23.22 -1.11
CA GLY A 403 0.87 -23.79 -0.47
C GLY A 403 -0.43 -23.60 -1.25
N GLY A 404 -0.39 -22.88 -2.38
CA GLY A 404 -1.49 -22.74 -3.35
C GLY A 404 -1.30 -23.60 -4.61
N PRO A 405 -2.33 -23.67 -5.48
CA PRO A 405 -2.30 -24.42 -6.74
C PRO A 405 -1.62 -23.67 -7.89
N TYR A 406 -1.30 -22.40 -7.73
CA TYR A 406 -0.68 -21.55 -8.75
C TYR A 406 0.42 -20.67 -8.16
N GLY A 407 1.55 -20.51 -8.85
CA GLY A 407 2.43 -19.36 -8.70
C GLY A 407 1.99 -18.20 -9.60
N LEU A 408 2.70 -17.09 -9.55
CA LEU A 408 2.40 -15.90 -10.36
C LEU A 408 3.64 -15.41 -11.12
N PHE A 409 3.41 -14.72 -12.23
CA PHE A 409 4.37 -13.79 -12.80
C PHE A 409 3.74 -12.41 -12.96
N ARG A 410 4.54 -11.35 -12.85
CA ARG A 410 4.15 -9.98 -13.19
C ARG A 410 5.31 -9.21 -13.81
N THR A 411 4.99 -8.25 -14.65
CA THR A 411 6.00 -7.49 -15.41
C THR A 411 5.40 -6.18 -15.91
N PHE A 412 6.18 -5.10 -15.93
CA PHE A 412 5.76 -3.89 -16.62
C PHE A 412 5.85 -4.07 -18.14
N ILE A 413 4.86 -3.53 -18.86
CA ILE A 413 4.77 -3.75 -20.30
C ILE A 413 5.61 -2.70 -21.02
N PHE A 414 6.89 -2.99 -21.19
CA PHE A 414 7.84 -2.11 -21.89
C PHE A 414 8.20 -2.64 -23.29
N ALA A 415 8.50 -1.71 -24.19
CA ALA A 415 9.07 -2.01 -25.48
C ALA A 415 10.50 -2.57 -25.32
N LYS A 416 10.87 -3.52 -26.19
CA LYS A 416 12.13 -4.27 -26.03
C LYS A 416 13.38 -3.43 -26.32
N ALA A 417 13.34 -2.53 -27.32
CA ALA A 417 14.54 -1.84 -27.78
C ALA A 417 14.90 -0.64 -26.90
N HIS A 418 13.91 0.19 -26.56
CA HIS A 418 14.13 1.44 -25.82
C HIS A 418 13.68 1.37 -24.35
N HIS A 419 13.11 0.24 -23.90
CA HIS A 419 12.64 0.05 -22.52
C HIS A 419 11.66 1.12 -22.02
N LEU A 420 10.82 1.63 -22.93
CA LEU A 420 9.77 2.59 -22.61
C LEU A 420 8.42 1.88 -22.48
N PRO A 421 7.50 2.38 -21.63
CA PRO A 421 6.18 1.78 -21.52
C PRO A 421 5.43 1.71 -22.84
N CYS A 422 4.75 0.59 -23.06
CA CYS A 422 3.90 0.33 -24.22
C CYS A 422 2.58 1.12 -24.21
N ALA A 423 2.32 1.89 -23.14
CA ALA A 423 1.23 2.85 -23.06
C ALA A 423 1.71 4.25 -23.48
N PRO A 424 0.83 5.08 -24.07
CA PRO A 424 1.18 6.45 -24.44
C PRO A 424 1.52 7.29 -23.20
N PRO A 425 2.46 8.25 -23.30
CA PRO A 425 2.74 9.20 -22.22
C PRO A 425 1.53 10.13 -21.98
N PRO A 426 1.42 10.73 -20.78
CA PRO A 426 2.41 10.76 -19.71
C PRO A 426 2.33 9.54 -18.78
N TRP A 427 3.50 8.99 -18.40
CA TRP A 427 3.61 7.86 -17.45
C TRP A 427 3.58 8.26 -15.97
N GLY A 428 3.56 9.56 -15.71
CA GLY A 428 3.27 10.12 -14.41
C GLY A 428 2.59 11.46 -14.58
N THR A 429 1.69 11.82 -13.65
CA THR A 429 1.02 13.12 -13.67
C THR A 429 0.99 13.77 -12.30
N LEU A 430 0.89 15.09 -12.30
CA LEU A 430 0.46 15.87 -11.15
C LEU A 430 -0.96 16.35 -11.44
N THR A 431 -1.89 16.01 -10.56
CA THR A 431 -3.32 16.30 -10.72
C THR A 431 -3.80 17.16 -9.57
N ALA A 432 -4.52 18.22 -9.88
CA ALA A 432 -5.24 18.99 -8.87
C ALA A 432 -6.73 18.71 -8.93
N VAL A 433 -7.30 18.35 -7.79
CA VAL A 433 -8.71 18.05 -7.59
C VAL A 433 -9.34 19.15 -6.75
N ASP A 434 -10.43 19.73 -7.25
CA ASP A 434 -11.32 20.57 -6.46
C ASP A 434 -12.12 19.68 -5.52
N MET A 435 -11.84 19.77 -4.22
CA MET A 435 -12.49 18.94 -3.22
C MET A 435 -13.89 19.41 -2.85
N THR A 436 -14.32 20.57 -3.37
CA THR A 436 -15.70 21.06 -3.18
C THR A 436 -16.66 20.31 -4.09
N THR A 437 -16.28 20.20 -5.36
CA THR A 437 -17.10 19.60 -6.42
C THR A 437 -16.68 18.18 -6.79
N GLY A 438 -15.51 17.73 -6.34
CA GLY A 438 -14.94 16.45 -6.75
C GLY A 438 -14.59 16.44 -8.24
N THR A 439 -13.99 17.52 -8.76
CA THR A 439 -13.63 17.62 -10.19
C THR A 439 -12.15 17.89 -10.38
N ILE A 440 -11.55 17.35 -11.44
CA ILE A 440 -10.17 17.66 -11.81
C ILE A 440 -10.12 19.11 -12.32
N ARG A 441 -9.30 19.95 -11.67
CA ARG A 441 -9.06 21.35 -12.06
C ARG A 441 -8.00 21.47 -13.14
N TRP A 442 -6.94 20.71 -12.99
CA TRP A 442 -5.89 20.56 -13.98
C TRP A 442 -5.16 19.24 -13.76
N GLN A 443 -4.52 18.76 -14.81
CA GLN A 443 -3.61 17.62 -14.78
C GLN A 443 -2.46 17.92 -15.73
N VAL A 444 -1.24 17.73 -15.27
CA VAL A 444 -0.02 17.98 -16.06
C VAL A 444 0.92 16.78 -15.99
N PRO A 445 1.71 16.51 -17.04
CA PRO A 445 2.76 15.50 -16.98
C PRO A 445 3.73 15.76 -15.82
N LEU A 446 4.09 14.70 -15.09
CA LEU A 446 5.09 14.71 -14.04
C LEU A 446 6.19 13.72 -14.41
N GLY A 447 7.39 14.26 -14.64
CA GLY A 447 8.53 13.52 -15.17
C GLY A 447 8.94 14.00 -16.57
N SER A 448 10.07 13.52 -17.04
CA SER A 448 10.56 13.76 -18.41
C SER A 448 10.79 12.42 -19.10
N LEU A 449 10.73 12.42 -20.44
CA LEU A 449 11.15 11.27 -21.26
C LEU A 449 12.68 11.03 -21.22
N ALA A 450 13.43 11.73 -20.36
CA ALA A 450 14.88 11.81 -20.47
C ALA A 450 15.60 11.78 -19.12
N PRO A 451 16.11 10.63 -18.68
CA PRO A 451 17.38 10.58 -17.99
C PRO A 451 18.48 10.81 -19.04
N GLY A 452 18.88 12.07 -19.25
CA GLY A 452 20.16 12.42 -19.89
C GLY A 452 20.19 12.72 -21.39
N ASN A 453 19.08 12.90 -22.13
CA ASN A 453 19.15 13.33 -23.54
C ASN A 453 17.93 14.18 -23.99
N PRO A 454 18.10 15.44 -24.42
CA PRO A 454 17.00 16.40 -24.65
C PRO A 454 16.32 16.33 -26.04
N ALA A 455 16.49 15.25 -26.79
CA ALA A 455 16.00 15.18 -28.17
C ALA A 455 14.98 14.05 -28.38
N VAL A 456 13.71 14.31 -28.07
CA VAL A 456 12.61 13.62 -28.77
C VAL A 456 11.57 14.69 -29.15
N PRO A 457 11.17 14.80 -30.43
CA PRO A 457 10.27 15.84 -30.89
C PRO A 457 8.89 15.69 -30.26
N VAL A 458 8.30 16.81 -29.87
CA VAL A 458 6.86 16.94 -29.69
C VAL A 458 6.25 16.80 -31.09
N GLY A 459 5.76 15.60 -31.40
CA GLY A 459 4.97 15.32 -32.60
C GLY A 459 3.50 15.46 -32.28
#